data_AF-A0A554JKR1-F1
#
_entry.id   AF-A0A554JKR1-F1
#
_cell.length_a   1.000
_cell.length_b   1.000
_cell.length_c   1.000
_cell.angle_alpha   90.00
_cell.angle_beta   90.00
_cell.angle_gamma   90.00
#
_symmetry.space_group_name_H-M   'P 1'
#
loop_
_entity.id
_entity.type
_entity.pdbx_description
1 polymer ?
#
loop_
_entity_poly.entity_id
_entity_poly.type
_entity_poly.pdbx_seq_one_letter_code
_entity_poly.pdbx_strand_id
1 'polypeptide(L)'
;MPKFPLYIPAPLNRLLAPWFAPVSEKQLFTKDLPPNFFETSVEKVSNPKAAQAIVLPNNFKTLDAEATSYIRTYADLGEKLGIPVFAFSLGDFTHDIHFDPRVHAFRFSTYRSDIGPHDIVMPTSTEDPPQELLHIRDKKSKPMVSFCGMGGFPSWAGWVKYYLKNFLWDVKTLFDPNAKAKKIGVYWRRAMMSACKKS
;
A
#
# COMPACT_ATOMS: atom_id res chain seq x y z
N MET A 1 25.28 9.30 16.69
CA MET A 1 25.46 8.54 15.43
C MET A 1 25.52 9.54 14.28
N PRO A 2 26.34 9.31 13.24
CA PRO A 2 26.34 10.17 12.06
C PRO A 2 24.95 10.13 11.39
N LYS A 3 24.47 11.28 10.92
CA LYS A 3 23.21 11.40 10.20
C LYS A 3 23.39 10.98 8.75
N PHE A 4 22.34 10.41 8.15
CA PHE A 4 22.32 9.99 6.75
C PHE A 4 21.92 11.18 5.85
N PRO A 5 22.78 11.64 4.93
CA PRO A 5 22.49 12.82 4.12
C PRO A 5 21.47 12.48 3.01
N LEU A 6 20.32 13.14 3.03
CA LEU A 6 19.25 12.96 2.05
C LEU A 6 18.94 14.25 1.31
N TYR A 7 18.76 14.11 -0.01
CA TYR A 7 18.13 15.14 -0.81
C TYR A 7 16.64 14.87 -0.93
N ILE A 8 15.82 15.83 -0.50
CA ILE A 8 14.36 15.77 -0.58
C ILE A 8 13.92 16.93 -1.48
N PRO A 9 13.51 16.67 -2.73
CA PRO A 9 13.06 17.72 -3.63
C PRO A 9 11.75 18.35 -3.16
N ALA A 10 11.42 19.51 -3.74
CA ALA A 10 10.12 20.13 -3.53
C ALA A 10 9.00 19.16 -3.97
N PRO A 11 7.93 19.00 -3.17
CA PRO A 11 6.83 18.13 -3.53
C PRO A 11 6.02 18.70 -4.70
N LEU A 12 5.38 17.81 -5.47
CA LEU A 12 4.25 18.19 -6.31
C LEU A 12 3.09 18.69 -5.42
N ASN A 13 2.19 19.50 -5.98
CA ASN A 13 0.95 19.95 -5.29
C ASN A 13 -0.05 18.79 -5.15
N ARG A 14 0.32 17.79 -4.35
CA ARG A 14 -0.34 16.50 -4.17
C ARG A 14 -0.17 16.02 -2.74
N LEU A 15 -0.80 14.90 -2.42
CA LEU A 15 -0.67 14.24 -1.13
C LEU A 15 0.81 13.92 -0.83
N LEU A 16 1.23 14.23 0.39
CA LEU A 16 2.54 13.85 0.92
C LEU A 16 2.46 12.48 1.59
N ALA A 17 3.58 11.76 1.62
CA ALA A 17 3.68 10.61 2.51
C ALA A 17 3.51 11.07 3.97
N PRO A 18 2.90 10.25 4.85
CA PRO A 18 2.57 10.66 6.21
C PRO A 18 3.74 11.27 6.99
N TRP A 19 4.97 10.80 6.74
CA TRP A 19 6.19 11.31 7.41
C TRP A 19 6.63 12.71 6.95
N PHE A 20 6.07 13.24 5.86
CA PHE A 20 6.30 14.61 5.39
C PHE A 20 5.06 15.49 5.55
N ALA A 21 3.93 14.91 5.93
CA ALA A 21 2.70 15.63 6.20
C ALA A 21 2.58 15.95 7.70
N PRO A 22 1.93 17.07 8.05
CA PRO A 22 1.55 17.32 9.44
C PRO A 22 0.59 16.23 9.91
N VAL A 23 0.79 15.74 11.13
CA VAL A 23 -0.09 14.77 11.76
C VAL A 23 -1.46 15.39 11.97
N SER A 24 -2.52 14.72 11.52
CA SER A 24 -3.90 15.21 11.69
C SER A 24 -4.37 15.01 13.13
N GLU A 25 -5.06 16.00 13.70
CA GLU A 25 -5.70 15.88 15.01
C GLU A 25 -6.72 14.72 15.11
N LYS A 26 -7.27 14.28 13.96
CA LYS A 26 -8.21 13.15 13.89
C LYS A 26 -7.52 11.79 13.87
N GLN A 27 -6.20 11.76 13.69
CA GLN A 27 -5.45 10.52 13.62
C GLN A 27 -5.26 9.96 15.03
N LEU A 28 -5.85 8.79 15.26
CA LEU A 28 -5.76 8.09 16.54
C LEU A 28 -4.33 7.60 16.77
N PHE A 29 -3.97 7.41 18.05
CA PHE A 29 -2.68 6.82 18.47
C PHE A 29 -1.42 7.58 18.01
N THR A 30 -1.52 8.91 17.91
CA THR A 30 -0.42 9.78 17.46
C THR A 30 0.37 10.43 18.59
N LYS A 31 -0.15 10.41 19.82
CA LYS A 31 0.42 11.14 20.96
C LYS A 31 1.78 10.61 21.42
N ASP A 32 1.99 9.30 21.31
CA ASP A 32 3.18 8.62 21.82
C ASP A 32 4.00 7.99 20.69
N LEU A 33 3.88 8.50 19.47
CA LEU A 33 4.69 8.01 18.36
C LEU A 33 6.15 8.42 18.59
N PRO A 34 7.10 7.47 18.55
CA PRO A 34 8.51 7.83 18.55
C PRO A 34 8.82 8.67 17.31
N PRO A 35 9.80 9.59 17.40
CA PRO A 35 10.17 10.41 16.27
C PRO A 35 10.67 9.53 15.12
N ASN A 36 10.28 9.87 13.90
CA ASN A 36 10.54 9.01 12.74
C ASN A 36 12.00 9.14 12.24
N PHE A 37 12.38 8.28 11.29
CA PHE A 37 13.72 8.26 10.70
C PHE A 37 14.15 9.63 10.13
N PHE A 38 13.23 10.36 9.48
CA PHE A 38 13.49 11.66 8.87
C PHE A 38 13.68 12.79 9.90
N GLU A 39 13.29 12.57 11.16
CA GLU A 39 13.44 13.54 12.25
C GLU A 39 14.75 13.35 13.01
N THR A 40 15.16 12.10 13.23
CA THR A 40 16.30 11.76 14.11
C THR A 40 17.57 11.42 13.38
N SER A 41 17.47 10.74 12.25
CA SER A 41 18.58 10.02 11.62
C SER A 41 19.00 10.62 10.28
N VAL A 42 18.30 11.63 9.79
CA VAL A 42 18.52 12.26 8.48
C VAL A 42 19.14 13.65 8.62
N GLU A 43 20.13 13.92 7.77
CA GLU A 43 20.59 15.28 7.46
C GLU A 43 20.01 15.68 6.10
N LYS A 44 19.16 16.71 6.06
CA LYS A 44 18.58 17.19 4.81
C LYS A 44 19.58 18.09 4.11
N VAL A 45 20.11 17.66 2.97
CA VAL A 45 21.05 18.43 2.17
C VAL A 45 20.32 19.14 1.03
N SER A 46 20.72 20.38 0.72
CA SER A 46 20.15 21.16 -0.38
C SER A 46 20.78 20.83 -1.74
N ASN A 47 22.01 20.31 -1.74
CA ASN A 47 22.73 19.90 -2.94
C ASN A 47 22.62 18.38 -3.12
N PRO A 48 22.02 17.88 -4.21
CA PRO A 48 21.89 16.44 -4.45
C PRO A 48 23.24 15.73 -4.58
N LYS A 49 24.33 16.44 -4.95
CA LYS A 49 25.68 15.84 -5.01
C LYS A 49 26.25 15.45 -3.65
N ALA A 50 25.74 16.03 -2.56
CA ALA A 50 26.14 15.71 -1.20
C ALA A 50 25.26 14.63 -0.55
N ALA A 51 24.20 14.20 -1.24
CA ALA A 51 23.26 13.21 -0.73
C ALA A 51 23.74 11.78 -0.98
N GLN A 52 23.32 10.86 -0.12
CA GLN A 52 23.47 9.42 -0.32
C GLN A 52 22.22 8.78 -0.91
N ALA A 53 21.09 9.49 -0.94
CA ALA A 53 19.87 9.08 -1.65
C ALA A 53 18.97 10.29 -1.93
N ILE A 54 18.05 10.11 -2.89
CA ILE A 54 16.95 11.03 -3.17
C ILE A 54 15.65 10.40 -2.67
N VAL A 55 14.84 11.17 -1.94
CA VAL A 55 13.53 10.70 -1.43
C VAL A 55 12.42 11.61 -1.92
N LEU A 56 11.54 11.11 -2.76
CA LEU A 56 10.39 11.85 -3.29
C LEU A 56 9.32 11.96 -2.20
N PRO A 57 8.95 13.16 -1.73
CA PRO A 57 8.09 13.30 -0.55
C PRO A 57 6.60 13.00 -0.79
N ASN A 58 6.16 12.92 -2.04
CA ASN A 58 4.77 12.67 -2.38
C ASN A 58 4.35 11.20 -2.14
N ASN A 59 3.08 11.01 -1.76
CA ASN A 59 2.42 9.70 -1.75
C ASN A 59 1.64 9.51 -3.06
N PHE A 60 2.21 8.77 -3.99
CA PHE A 60 1.64 8.57 -5.32
C PHE A 60 0.53 7.52 -5.30
N LYS A 61 -0.72 7.98 -5.42
CA LYS A 61 -1.88 7.11 -5.65
C LYS A 61 -2.07 6.77 -7.11
N THR A 62 -1.63 7.61 -8.03
CA THR A 62 -1.69 7.40 -9.48
C THR A 62 -0.48 8.05 -10.12
N LEU A 63 -0.13 7.61 -11.32
CA LEU A 63 0.98 8.15 -12.11
C LEU A 63 0.45 8.73 -13.41
N ASP A 64 -0.05 9.96 -13.35
CA ASP A 64 -0.33 10.74 -14.55
C ASP A 64 0.96 11.30 -15.16
N ALA A 65 0.83 12.09 -16.23
CA ALA A 65 1.98 12.63 -16.96
C ALA A 65 2.90 13.51 -16.09
N GLU A 66 2.34 14.33 -15.19
CA GLU A 66 3.13 15.19 -14.31
C GLU A 66 3.91 14.35 -13.29
N ALA A 67 3.24 13.42 -12.59
CA ALA A 67 3.88 12.53 -11.64
C ALA A 67 4.97 11.68 -12.31
N THR A 68 4.69 11.16 -13.52
CA THR A 68 5.65 10.36 -14.29
C THR A 68 6.88 11.18 -14.67
N SER A 69 6.69 12.41 -15.15
CA SER A 69 7.78 13.32 -15.50
C SER A 69 8.64 13.70 -14.29
N TYR A 70 7.99 13.98 -13.15
CA TYR A 70 8.66 14.28 -11.89
C TYR A 70 9.53 13.11 -11.42
N ILE A 71 8.97 11.90 -11.38
CA ILE A 71 9.70 10.69 -10.98
C ILE A 71 10.88 10.44 -11.91
N ARG A 72 10.67 10.53 -13.23
CA ARG A 72 11.73 10.33 -14.22
C ARG A 72 12.87 11.33 -14.07
N THR A 73 12.55 12.60 -13.83
CA THR A 73 13.56 13.66 -13.61
C THR A 73 14.50 13.30 -12.47
N TYR A 74 13.98 12.78 -11.36
CA TYR A 74 14.81 12.39 -10.22
C TYR A 74 15.47 11.02 -10.40
N ALA A 75 14.85 10.09 -11.12
CA ALA A 75 15.47 8.82 -11.52
C ALA A 75 16.73 9.07 -12.37
N ASP A 76 16.65 9.95 -13.37
CA ASP A 76 17.78 10.36 -14.22
C ASP A 76 18.88 11.04 -13.40
N LEU A 77 18.49 11.88 -12.42
CA LEU A 77 19.45 12.53 -11.52
C LEU A 77 20.15 11.52 -10.59
N GLY A 78 19.40 10.58 -10.01
CA GLY A 78 19.94 9.53 -9.13
C GLY A 78 20.94 8.65 -9.87
N GLU A 79 20.58 8.20 -11.08
CA GLU A 79 21.46 7.43 -11.96
C GLU A 79 22.75 8.21 -12.30
N LYS A 80 22.63 9.48 -12.68
CA LYS A 80 23.77 10.36 -12.97
C LYS A 80 24.73 10.52 -11.77
N LEU A 81 24.18 10.53 -10.56
CA LEU A 81 24.95 10.70 -9.33
C LEU A 81 25.38 9.37 -8.69
N GLY A 82 24.90 8.24 -9.21
CA GLY A 82 25.13 6.91 -8.62
C GLY A 82 24.47 6.71 -7.26
N ILE A 83 23.34 7.39 -6.99
CA ILE A 83 22.61 7.29 -5.72
C ILE A 83 21.16 6.82 -5.95
N PRO A 84 20.59 6.02 -5.02
CA PRO A 84 19.24 5.50 -5.16
C PRO A 84 18.16 6.57 -5.01
N VAL A 85 17.02 6.32 -5.65
CA VAL A 85 15.82 7.15 -5.57
C VAL A 85 14.69 6.36 -4.93
N PHE A 86 14.03 6.94 -3.93
CA PHE A 86 12.92 6.33 -3.23
C PHE A 86 11.62 7.11 -3.45
N ALA A 87 10.51 6.40 -3.59
CA ALA A 87 9.16 6.96 -3.71
C ALA A 87 8.17 6.20 -2.81
N PHE A 88 6.98 6.77 -2.62
CA PHE A 88 5.94 6.21 -1.76
C PHE A 88 4.64 5.99 -2.52
N SER A 89 4.02 4.83 -2.33
CA SER A 89 2.63 4.54 -2.69
C SER A 89 1.97 3.81 -1.54
N LEU A 90 1.57 4.60 -0.55
CA LEU A 90 1.07 4.15 0.74
C LEU A 90 -0.45 4.20 0.72
N GLY A 91 -1.04 3.01 0.77
CA GLY A 91 -2.47 2.79 0.80
C GLY A 91 -2.81 1.39 0.33
N ASP A 92 -4.07 1.01 0.53
CA ASP A 92 -4.61 -0.24 0.01
C ASP A 92 -5.32 0.03 -1.32
N PHE A 93 -4.53 0.10 -2.38
CA PHE A 93 -5.02 0.40 -3.72
C PHE A 93 -5.20 -0.89 -4.52
N THR A 94 -6.29 -0.96 -5.28
CA THR A 94 -6.64 -2.12 -6.12
C THR A 94 -6.25 -1.94 -7.58
N HIS A 95 -5.55 -0.86 -7.90
CA HIS A 95 -5.11 -0.54 -9.25
C HIS A 95 -3.58 -0.54 -9.31
N ASP A 96 -3.11 -0.93 -10.49
CA ASP A 96 -1.70 -1.20 -10.72
C ASP A 96 -0.98 0.14 -10.88
N ILE A 97 0.13 0.29 -10.15
CA ILE A 97 0.99 1.46 -10.22
C ILE A 97 2.38 0.94 -10.55
N HIS A 98 2.90 1.27 -11.73
CA HIS A 98 4.25 0.87 -12.12
C HIS A 98 5.14 2.10 -12.12
N PHE A 99 6.04 2.18 -11.13
CA PHE A 99 7.06 3.22 -11.07
C PHE A 99 8.12 3.01 -12.15
N ASP A 100 8.93 4.04 -12.39
CA ASP A 100 10.17 3.90 -13.14
C ASP A 100 11.02 2.77 -12.50
N PRO A 101 11.54 1.82 -13.29
CA PRO A 101 12.24 0.65 -12.76
C PRO A 101 13.53 1.01 -12.01
N ARG A 102 14.04 2.24 -12.09
CA ARG A 102 15.21 2.71 -11.32
C ARG A 102 14.84 3.21 -9.92
N VAL A 103 13.55 3.27 -9.59
CA VAL A 103 13.05 3.84 -8.34
C VAL A 103 12.61 2.74 -7.38
N HIS A 104 13.07 2.84 -6.13
CA HIS A 104 12.61 2.00 -5.04
C HIS A 104 11.30 2.54 -4.46
N ALA A 105 10.20 1.79 -4.60
CA ALA A 105 8.88 2.27 -4.20
C ALA A 105 8.41 1.57 -2.92
N PHE A 106 8.22 2.34 -1.86
CA PHE A 106 7.67 1.86 -0.59
C PHE A 106 6.15 1.75 -0.65
N ARG A 107 5.61 0.61 -0.25
CA ARG A 107 4.16 0.30 -0.27
C ARG A 107 3.70 -0.34 1.03
N PHE A 108 2.45 -0.12 1.43
CA PHE A 108 1.86 -0.80 2.59
C PHE A 108 1.25 -2.16 2.25
N SER A 109 0.55 -2.25 1.13
CA SER A 109 0.02 -3.49 0.59
C SER A 109 0.23 -3.52 -0.92
N THR A 110 0.48 -4.71 -1.46
CA THR A 110 0.50 -4.95 -2.90
C THR A 110 0.11 -6.40 -3.17
N TYR A 111 -0.43 -6.65 -4.37
CA TYR A 111 -0.64 -8.01 -4.85
C TYR A 111 0.65 -8.53 -5.46
N ARG A 112 0.90 -9.84 -5.32
CA ARG A 112 2.08 -10.48 -5.91
C ARG A 112 2.14 -10.33 -7.43
N SER A 113 0.99 -10.22 -8.09
CA SER A 113 0.89 -9.99 -9.53
C SER A 113 1.43 -8.63 -9.97
N ASP A 114 1.45 -7.65 -9.07
CA ASP A 114 1.64 -6.23 -9.42
C ASP A 114 2.94 -5.67 -8.80
N ILE A 115 3.70 -6.51 -8.10
CA ILE A 115 4.95 -6.11 -7.44
C ILE A 115 6.05 -5.89 -8.49
N GLY A 116 6.58 -4.67 -8.53
CA GLY A 116 7.75 -4.32 -9.32
C GLY A 116 9.05 -4.85 -8.71
N PRO A 117 10.14 -4.93 -9.50
CA PRO A 117 11.44 -5.45 -9.03
C PRO A 117 12.05 -4.63 -7.89
N HIS A 118 11.66 -3.36 -7.75
CA HIS A 118 12.14 -2.44 -6.71
C HIS A 118 11.01 -1.98 -5.76
N ASP A 119 9.86 -2.65 -5.79
CA ASP A 119 8.82 -2.40 -4.79
C ASP A 119 9.25 -3.00 -3.44
N ILE A 120 9.20 -2.18 -2.39
CA ILE A 120 9.50 -2.56 -1.02
C ILE A 120 8.19 -2.53 -0.24
N VAL A 121 7.67 -3.71 0.06
CA VAL A 121 6.45 -3.86 0.88
C VAL A 121 6.83 -3.69 2.35
N MET A 122 6.30 -2.64 2.95
CA MET A 122 6.45 -2.34 4.37
C MET A 122 5.19 -2.79 5.11
N PRO A 123 5.33 -3.35 6.32
CA PRO A 123 4.18 -3.56 7.16
C PRO A 123 3.53 -2.21 7.48
N THR A 124 2.20 -2.17 7.45
CA THR A 124 1.48 -1.09 8.14
C THR A 124 1.84 -1.15 9.61
N SER A 125 2.18 -0.02 10.22
CA SER A 125 2.27 0.04 11.68
C SER A 125 0.90 -0.37 12.24
N THR A 126 0.82 -1.57 12.81
CA THR A 126 -0.31 -1.92 13.65
C THR A 126 -0.11 -1.13 14.93
N GLU A 127 -1.10 -0.32 15.28
CA GLU A 127 -1.25 0.17 16.65
C GLU A 127 -0.99 -1.02 17.58
N ASP A 128 -0.13 -0.87 18.58
CA ASP A 128 0.08 -1.91 19.58
C ASP A 128 -1.07 -1.74 20.57
N PRO A 129 -2.16 -2.54 20.48
CA PRO A 129 -3.26 -2.37 21.41
C PRO A 129 -2.71 -2.63 22.82
N PRO A 130 -3.18 -1.90 23.84
CA PRO A 130 -2.79 -2.15 25.22
C PRO A 130 -2.90 -3.64 25.55
N GLN A 131 -1.90 -4.20 26.23
CA GLN A 131 -1.87 -5.64 26.54
C GLN A 131 -3.13 -6.09 27.29
N GLU A 132 -3.74 -5.23 28.09
CA GLU A 132 -5.00 -5.49 28.77
C GLU A 132 -6.20 -5.72 27.84
N LEU A 133 -6.14 -5.25 26.58
CA LEU A 133 -7.17 -5.50 25.56
C LEU A 133 -6.89 -6.78 24.75
N LEU A 134 -5.66 -7.29 24.79
CA LEU A 134 -5.25 -8.51 24.09
C LEU A 134 -5.53 -9.74 24.96
N HIS A 135 -6.58 -10.48 24.62
CA HIS A 135 -6.87 -11.78 25.23
C HIS A 135 -6.76 -12.90 24.20
N ILE A 136 -5.94 -13.90 24.50
CA ILE A 136 -5.86 -15.11 23.67
C ILE A 136 -7.13 -15.92 23.91
N ARG A 137 -7.93 -16.10 22.86
CA ARG A 137 -9.14 -16.92 22.92
C ARG A 137 -8.78 -18.41 22.96
N ASP A 138 -9.44 -19.17 23.84
CA ASP A 138 -9.32 -20.63 23.88
C ASP A 138 -9.61 -21.28 22.51
N LYS A 139 -8.82 -22.32 22.19
CA LYS A 139 -9.05 -23.15 21.00
C LYS A 139 -10.37 -23.91 21.18
N LYS A 140 -11.30 -23.72 20.24
CA LYS A 140 -12.57 -24.46 20.20
C LYS A 140 -12.43 -25.71 19.34
N SER A 141 -13.23 -26.74 19.63
CA SER A 141 -13.27 -27.99 18.84
C SER A 141 -13.69 -27.78 17.38
N LYS A 142 -14.43 -26.70 17.08
CA LYS A 142 -14.80 -26.29 15.72
C LYS A 142 -14.05 -25.01 15.33
N PRO A 143 -13.32 -24.99 14.20
CA PRO A 143 -12.71 -23.77 13.71
C PRO A 143 -13.79 -22.75 13.35
N MET A 144 -13.59 -21.51 13.77
CA MET A 144 -14.48 -20.40 13.44
C MET A 144 -13.76 -19.50 12.44
N VAL A 145 -14.26 -19.46 11.21
CA VAL A 145 -13.78 -18.55 10.17
C VAL A 145 -14.71 -17.35 10.15
N SER A 146 -14.18 -16.17 10.48
CA SER A 146 -14.89 -14.90 10.32
C SER A 146 -14.50 -14.26 8.99
N PHE A 147 -15.42 -13.52 8.39
CA PHE A 147 -15.18 -12.76 7.18
C PHE A 147 -15.52 -11.30 7.45
N CYS A 148 -14.62 -10.38 7.09
CA CYS A 148 -14.96 -8.97 6.99
C CYS A 148 -15.78 -8.73 5.71
N GLY A 149 -16.90 -8.03 5.84
CA GLY A 149 -17.79 -7.67 4.73
C GLY A 149 -19.16 -8.36 4.75
N MET A 150 -19.91 -8.21 3.66
CA MET A 150 -21.30 -8.68 3.57
C MET A 150 -21.42 -10.20 3.72
N GLY A 151 -22.30 -10.66 4.62
CA GLY A 151 -22.60 -12.08 4.81
C GLY A 151 -23.63 -12.67 3.86
N GLY A 152 -24.32 -11.82 3.09
CA GLY A 152 -25.37 -12.20 2.16
C GLY A 152 -25.83 -10.99 1.35
N PHE A 153 -26.93 -11.13 0.62
CA PHE A 153 -27.50 -10.02 -0.16
C PHE A 153 -28.69 -9.42 0.58
N PRO A 154 -28.75 -8.09 0.75
CA PRO A 154 -29.85 -7.43 1.47
C PRO A 154 -31.16 -7.44 0.67
N SER A 155 -31.11 -7.73 -0.63
CA SER A 155 -32.28 -7.73 -1.51
C SER A 155 -32.07 -8.62 -2.74
N TRP A 156 -33.17 -8.96 -3.40
CA TRP A 156 -33.16 -9.62 -4.72
C TRP A 156 -32.34 -8.84 -5.76
N ALA A 157 -32.48 -7.52 -5.80
CA ALA A 157 -31.67 -6.69 -6.70
C ALA A 157 -30.17 -6.82 -6.41
N GLY A 158 -29.78 -6.89 -5.13
CA GLY A 158 -28.38 -7.15 -4.73
C GLY A 158 -27.88 -8.52 -5.18
N TRP A 159 -28.73 -9.54 -5.09
CA TRP A 159 -28.45 -10.90 -5.57
C TRP A 159 -28.22 -10.92 -7.09
N VAL A 160 -29.10 -10.28 -7.87
CA VAL A 160 -28.96 -10.20 -9.34
C VAL A 160 -27.67 -9.45 -9.72
N LYS A 161 -27.44 -8.28 -9.09
CA LYS A 161 -26.23 -7.48 -9.31
C LYS A 161 -24.96 -8.27 -9.02
N TYR A 162 -24.97 -9.13 -8.00
CA TYR A 162 -23.86 -10.00 -7.68
C TYR A 162 -23.54 -10.99 -8.80
N TYR A 163 -24.54 -11.73 -9.29
CA TYR A 163 -24.33 -12.71 -10.36
C TYR A 163 -23.89 -12.03 -11.65
N LEU A 164 -24.52 -10.92 -12.02
CA LEU A 164 -24.13 -10.15 -13.20
C LEU A 164 -22.67 -9.67 -13.10
N LYS A 165 -22.28 -9.05 -11.99
CA LYS A 165 -20.91 -8.57 -11.80
C LYS A 165 -19.88 -9.70 -11.82
N ASN A 166 -20.15 -10.81 -11.16
CA ASN A 166 -19.21 -11.94 -11.17
C ASN A 166 -19.14 -12.62 -12.53
N PHE A 167 -20.24 -12.70 -13.27
CA PHE A 167 -20.24 -13.18 -14.64
C PHE A 167 -19.36 -12.30 -15.54
N LEU A 168 -19.46 -10.97 -15.42
CA LEU A 168 -18.58 -10.05 -16.14
C LEU A 168 -17.10 -10.27 -15.78
N TRP A 169 -16.80 -10.52 -14.51
CA TRP A 169 -15.43 -10.87 -14.10
C TRP A 169 -14.99 -12.23 -14.62
N ASP A 170 -15.87 -13.23 -14.69
CA ASP A 170 -15.59 -14.54 -15.29
C ASP A 170 -15.26 -14.41 -16.77
N VAL A 171 -16.03 -13.61 -17.52
CA VAL A 171 -15.72 -13.30 -18.93
C VAL A 171 -14.37 -12.61 -19.05
N LYS A 172 -14.09 -11.62 -18.18
CA LYS A 172 -12.78 -10.94 -18.19
C LYS A 172 -11.63 -11.88 -17.84
N THR A 173 -11.87 -12.90 -17.01
CA THR A 173 -10.86 -13.89 -16.61
C THR A 173 -10.36 -14.71 -17.79
N LEU A 174 -11.13 -14.83 -18.88
CA LEU A 174 -10.71 -15.49 -20.11
C LEU A 174 -9.56 -14.75 -20.81
N PHE A 175 -9.42 -13.44 -20.58
CA PHE A 175 -8.38 -12.60 -21.18
C PHE A 175 -7.32 -12.17 -20.17
N ASP A 176 -7.67 -12.09 -18.89
CA ASP A 176 -6.79 -11.71 -17.80
C ASP A 176 -7.07 -12.60 -16.58
N PRO A 177 -6.27 -13.65 -16.34
CA PRO A 177 -6.46 -14.56 -15.21
C PRO A 177 -6.54 -13.87 -13.84
N ASN A 178 -5.87 -12.72 -13.68
CA ASN A 178 -5.86 -11.95 -12.42
C ASN A 178 -7.19 -11.24 -12.17
N ALA A 179 -8.01 -11.01 -13.20
CA ALA A 179 -9.35 -10.43 -13.06
C ALA A 179 -10.27 -11.26 -12.15
N LYS A 180 -9.99 -12.56 -11.97
CA LYS A 180 -10.73 -13.43 -11.06
C LYS A 180 -10.70 -12.90 -9.63
N ALA A 181 -9.57 -12.32 -9.18
CA ALA A 181 -9.41 -11.75 -7.84
C ALA A 181 -10.43 -10.64 -7.56
N LYS A 182 -10.89 -9.93 -8.61
CA LYS A 182 -11.83 -8.79 -8.53
C LYS A 182 -13.30 -9.20 -8.36
N LYS A 183 -13.60 -10.50 -8.27
CA LYS A 183 -14.94 -10.99 -7.92
C LYS A 183 -15.38 -10.48 -6.54
N ILE A 184 -16.69 -10.28 -6.38
CA ILE A 184 -17.28 -9.74 -5.15
C ILE A 184 -16.99 -10.69 -3.98
N GLY A 185 -16.62 -10.14 -2.82
CA GLY A 185 -16.21 -10.92 -1.63
C GLY A 185 -17.15 -12.05 -1.19
N VAL A 186 -18.46 -11.93 -1.41
CA VAL A 186 -19.44 -13.01 -1.14
C VAL A 186 -19.12 -14.29 -1.93
N TYR A 187 -18.56 -14.17 -3.14
CA TYR A 187 -18.08 -15.31 -3.93
C TYR A 187 -16.97 -16.05 -3.20
N TRP A 188 -15.94 -15.33 -2.76
CA TRP A 188 -14.80 -15.89 -2.05
C TRP A 188 -15.21 -16.51 -0.72
N ARG A 189 -16.14 -15.88 0.01
CA ARG A 189 -16.76 -16.47 1.20
C ARG A 189 -17.42 -17.82 0.89
N ARG A 190 -18.24 -17.90 -0.16
CA ARG A 190 -18.89 -19.16 -0.56
C ARG A 190 -17.87 -20.23 -0.97
N ALA A 191 -16.84 -19.85 -1.72
CA ALA A 191 -15.77 -20.74 -2.14
C ALA A 191 -15.01 -21.31 -0.93
N MET A 192 -14.62 -20.46 0.03
CA MET A 192 -13.96 -20.88 1.26
C MET A 192 -14.85 -21.76 2.13
N MET A 193 -16.12 -21.40 2.34
CA MET A 193 -17.06 -22.24 3.10
C MET A 193 -17.25 -23.62 2.47
N SER A 194 -17.26 -23.69 1.13
CA SER A 194 -17.31 -24.97 0.40
C SER A 194 -16.03 -25.78 0.61
N ALA A 195 -14.85 -25.15 0.58
CA ALA A 195 -13.58 -25.80 0.88
C ALA A 195 -13.54 -26.34 2.32
N CYS A 196 -13.94 -25.54 3.30
CA CYS A 196 -14.00 -25.96 4.71
C CYS A 196 -14.98 -27.10 4.99
N LYS A 197 -16.03 -27.28 4.17
CA LYS A 197 -16.94 -28.44 4.29
C LYS A 197 -16.33 -29.73 3.76
N LYS A 198 -15.29 -29.64 2.92
CA LYS A 198 -14.62 -30.77 2.30
C LYS A 198 -13.32 -31.17 3.02
N SER A 199 -12.81 -30.32 3.90
CA SER A 199 -11.66 -30.58 4.79
C SER A 199 -12.12 -31.23 6.08
#